data_AF-A0A4V3K8H5-F1
#
_entry.id   AF-A0A4V3K8H5-F1
#
_cell.length_a   1.000
_cell.length_b   1.000
_cell.length_c   1.000
_cell.angle_alpha   90.00
_cell.angle_beta   90.00
_cell.angle_gamma   90.00
#
_symmetry.space_group_name_H-M   'P 1'
#
loop_
_entity.id
_entity.type
_entity.pdbx_description
1 polymer ?
#
loop_
_entity_poly.entity_id
_entity_poly.type
_entity_poly.pdbx_seq_one_letter_code
_entity_poly.pdbx_strand_id
1 'polypeptide(L)'
;LTAKWTYLAHEQTSWRRDFFETVGLGDLFEHGNLPEKASPVGADIGPLTAQAAAELGLGEKCRVGASVIDAYAGALGVLGGFAGDQKNISRHLALIAGTSSCVMAMSPDPQPFAGVWGPYYGAALPTLWLSEGGQSATGALLDHII
;
A
#
# COMPACT_ATOMS: atom_id res chain seq x y z
N LEU A 1 1.36 -5.68 -2.03
CA LEU A 1 0.76 -6.63 -3.01
C LEU A 1 -0.62 -6.16 -3.47
N THR A 2 -1.58 -5.95 -2.56
CA THR A 2 -2.98 -5.60 -2.88
C THR A 2 -3.17 -4.56 -3.99
N ALA A 3 -2.50 -3.41 -3.90
CA ALA A 3 -2.75 -2.29 -4.82
C ALA A 3 -2.24 -2.50 -6.26
N LYS A 4 -1.15 -3.24 -6.45
CA LYS A 4 -0.43 -3.28 -7.75
C LYS A 4 -0.34 -4.68 -8.36
N TRP A 5 -0.66 -5.73 -7.60
CA TRP A 5 -0.51 -7.13 -8.01
C TRP A 5 -1.83 -7.91 -7.94
N THR A 6 -2.98 -7.22 -7.89
CA THR A 6 -4.32 -7.83 -7.85
C THR A 6 -4.53 -8.87 -6.73
N TYR A 7 -3.79 -8.73 -5.62
CA TYR A 7 -3.89 -9.61 -4.45
C TYR A 7 -5.09 -9.23 -3.58
N LEU A 8 -6.01 -10.16 -3.33
CA LEU A 8 -7.23 -9.95 -2.56
C LEU A 8 -7.00 -10.26 -1.07
N ALA A 9 -6.41 -9.32 -0.35
CA ALA A 9 -6.03 -9.50 1.07
C ALA A 9 -7.20 -9.77 2.04
N HIS A 10 -8.44 -9.49 1.63
CA HIS A 10 -9.64 -9.73 2.42
C HIS A 10 -10.27 -11.11 2.17
N GLU A 11 -9.84 -11.83 1.13
CA GLU A 11 -10.36 -13.15 0.79
C GLU A 11 -9.47 -14.28 1.32
N GLN A 12 -10.08 -15.45 1.55
CA GLN A 12 -9.33 -16.66 1.92
C GLN A 12 -8.41 -17.12 0.76
N THR A 13 -8.89 -17.03 -0.47
CA THR A 13 -8.12 -17.30 -1.69
C THR A 13 -7.65 -15.97 -2.28
N SER A 14 -6.54 -15.44 -1.79
CA SER A 14 -6.11 -14.08 -2.14
C SER A 14 -5.59 -13.95 -3.58
N TRP A 15 -5.03 -15.00 -4.18
CA TRP A 15 -4.57 -15.01 -5.56
C TRP A 15 -5.63 -15.62 -6.48
N ARG A 16 -6.15 -14.83 -7.41
CA ARG A 16 -7.11 -15.27 -8.45
C ARG A 16 -6.40 -15.94 -9.61
N ARG A 17 -6.02 -17.21 -9.44
CA ARG A 17 -5.27 -17.98 -10.46
C ARG A 17 -5.96 -17.98 -11.82
N ASP A 18 -7.30 -18.09 -11.82
CA ASP A 18 -8.15 -17.97 -13.01
C ASP A 18 -7.95 -16.65 -13.78
N PHE A 19 -7.80 -15.53 -13.07
CA PHE A 19 -7.49 -14.24 -13.68
C PHE A 19 -6.11 -14.25 -14.34
N PHE A 20 -5.08 -14.75 -13.65
CA PHE A 20 -3.71 -14.81 -14.18
C PHE A 20 -3.61 -15.70 -15.42
N GLU A 21 -4.27 -16.86 -15.42
CA GLU A 21 -4.39 -17.71 -16.62
C GLU A 21 -5.04 -16.95 -17.79
N THR A 22 -6.15 -16.26 -17.51
CA THR A 22 -6.91 -15.52 -18.54
C THR A 22 -6.08 -14.41 -19.20
N VAL A 23 -5.21 -13.74 -18.44
CA VAL A 23 -4.34 -12.67 -18.97
C VAL A 23 -2.99 -13.17 -19.49
N GLY A 24 -2.79 -14.49 -19.57
CA GLY A 24 -1.56 -15.10 -20.10
C GLY A 24 -0.37 -15.06 -19.14
N LEU A 25 -0.62 -15.02 -17.84
CA LEU A 25 0.36 -14.98 -16.75
C LEU A 25 0.22 -16.17 -15.78
N GLY A 26 -0.27 -17.33 -16.24
CA GLY A 26 -0.50 -18.51 -15.40
C GLY A 26 0.76 -19.03 -14.71
N ASP A 27 1.91 -18.95 -15.39
CA ASP A 27 3.22 -19.40 -14.91
C ASP A 27 3.89 -18.42 -13.93
N LEU A 28 3.29 -17.25 -13.67
CA LEU A 28 3.84 -16.21 -12.79
C LEU A 28 4.20 -16.76 -11.41
N PHE A 29 3.44 -17.72 -10.90
CA PHE A 29 3.65 -18.26 -9.56
C PHE A 29 4.74 -19.32 -9.47
N GLU A 30 5.12 -19.92 -10.61
CA GLU A 30 6.25 -20.83 -10.70
C GLU A 30 7.57 -20.04 -10.73
N HIS A 31 7.55 -18.86 -11.35
CA HIS A 31 8.76 -18.06 -11.59
C HIS A 31 8.92 -16.84 -10.67
N GLY A 32 7.82 -16.29 -10.14
CA GLY A 32 7.79 -14.98 -9.46
C GLY A 32 8.12 -15.00 -7.98
N ASN A 33 8.33 -16.17 -7.37
CA ASN A 33 8.57 -16.36 -5.92
C ASN A 33 7.56 -15.55 -5.05
N LEU A 34 6.30 -15.51 -5.48
CA LEU A 34 5.25 -14.76 -4.80
C LEU A 34 4.77 -15.56 -3.59
N PRO A 35 4.61 -14.92 -2.41
CA PRO A 35 4.10 -15.63 -1.24
C PRO A 35 2.62 -15.95 -1.42
N GLU A 36 2.18 -17.12 -0.95
CA GLU A 36 0.74 -17.45 -0.89
C GLU A 36 -0.04 -16.48 0.00
N LYS A 37 0.61 -15.98 1.07
CA LYS A 37 0.03 -15.01 2.00
C LYS A 37 0.94 -13.82 2.21
N ALA A 38 0.40 -12.62 2.01
CA ALA A 38 1.09 -11.37 2.29
C ALA A 38 1.18 -11.08 3.79
N SER A 39 2.29 -10.49 4.23
CA SER A 39 2.40 -9.88 5.56
C SER A 39 1.70 -8.51 5.60
N PRO A 40 0.96 -8.18 6.66
CA PRO A 40 0.40 -6.84 6.85
C PRO A 40 1.49 -5.77 6.90
N VAL A 41 1.19 -4.54 6.46
CA VAL A 41 2.10 -3.40 6.59
C VAL A 41 2.54 -3.22 8.04
N GLY A 42 3.85 -3.03 8.24
CA GLY A 42 4.44 -2.84 9.57
C GLY A 42 4.54 -4.12 10.42
N ALA A 43 4.08 -5.27 9.94
CA ALA A 43 4.29 -6.54 10.64
C ALA A 43 5.80 -6.80 10.80
N ASP A 44 6.22 -7.22 11.98
CA ASP A 44 7.61 -7.50 12.28
C ASP A 44 8.12 -8.71 11.48
N ILE A 45 9.07 -8.47 10.58
CA ILE A 45 9.67 -9.49 9.71
C ILE A 45 11.02 -9.99 10.24
N GLY A 46 11.40 -9.58 11.44
CA GLY A 46 12.64 -9.99 12.09
C GLY A 46 13.65 -8.85 12.25
N PRO A 47 14.83 -9.17 12.81
CA PRO A 47 15.90 -8.20 12.96
C PRO A 47 16.61 -7.91 11.64
N LEU A 48 17.34 -6.80 11.58
CA LEU A 48 18.34 -6.58 10.53
C LEU A 48 19.36 -7.73 10.49
N THR A 49 19.79 -8.09 9.28
CA THR A 49 20.94 -8.98 9.11
C THR A 49 22.22 -8.29 9.60
N ALA A 50 23.25 -9.05 9.96
CA ALA A 50 24.54 -8.49 10.36
C ALA A 50 25.12 -7.53 9.31
N GLN A 51 24.99 -7.88 8.02
CA GLN A 51 25.42 -7.03 6.92
C GLN A 51 24.64 -5.70 6.88
N ALA A 52 23.29 -5.75 6.90
CA ALA A 52 22.47 -4.54 6.83
C ALA A 52 22.66 -3.65 8.07
N ALA A 53 22.82 -4.25 9.25
CA ALA A 53 23.14 -3.52 10.48
C ALA A 53 24.47 -2.76 10.35
N ALA A 54 25.52 -3.41 9.83
CA ALA A 54 26.82 -2.77 9.62
C ALA A 54 26.77 -1.63 8.58
N GLU A 55 26.09 -1.85 7.44
CA GLU A 55 25.97 -0.84 6.37
C GLU A 55 25.16 0.39 6.79
N LEU A 56 24.12 0.19 7.60
CA LEU A 56 23.25 1.28 8.09
C LEU A 56 23.77 1.94 9.39
N GLY A 57 24.83 1.38 10.00
CA GLY A 57 25.32 1.86 11.31
C GLY A 57 24.32 1.61 12.46
N LEU A 58 23.53 0.54 12.37
CA LEU A 58 22.52 0.14 13.35
C LEU A 58 22.91 -1.17 14.04
N GLY A 59 22.13 -1.58 15.06
CA GLY A 59 22.34 -2.86 15.75
C GLY A 59 21.49 -3.98 15.19
N GLU A 60 21.97 -5.22 15.29
CA GLU A 60 21.23 -6.45 14.92
C GLU A 60 19.96 -6.69 15.78
N LYS A 61 19.72 -5.87 16.82
CA LYS A 61 18.45 -5.88 17.56
C LYS A 61 17.36 -5.01 16.91
N CYS A 62 17.70 -4.19 15.91
CA CYS A 62 16.76 -3.35 15.18
C CYS A 62 15.77 -4.23 14.42
N ARG A 63 14.47 -4.06 14.69
CA ARG A 63 13.38 -4.81 14.05
C ARG A 63 12.96 -4.12 12.76
N VAL A 64 12.62 -4.92 11.75
CA VAL A 64 12.17 -4.45 10.44
C VAL A 64 10.67 -4.73 10.32
N GLY A 65 9.91 -3.72 9.92
CA GLY A 65 8.50 -3.87 9.56
C GLY A 65 8.34 -4.20 8.08
N ALA A 66 7.31 -4.98 7.73
CA ALA A 66 6.93 -5.21 6.34
C ALA A 66 6.66 -3.87 5.62
N SER A 67 7.16 -3.78 4.38
CA SER A 67 7.19 -2.56 3.58
C SER A 67 5.82 -1.98 3.25
N VAL A 68 5.80 -0.69 2.91
CA VAL A 68 4.63 0.03 2.39
C VAL A 68 5.05 0.89 1.19
N ILE A 69 4.11 1.14 0.26
CA ILE A 69 4.32 2.04 -0.88
C ILE A 69 4.52 3.48 -0.36
N ASP A 70 5.39 4.25 -1.00
CA ASP A 70 5.77 5.62 -0.62
C ASP A 70 4.56 6.55 -0.36
N ALA A 71 3.62 6.65 -1.29
CA ALA A 71 2.42 7.46 -1.15
C ALA A 71 1.56 6.97 0.02
N TYR A 72 1.52 5.66 0.26
CA TYR A 72 0.71 5.06 1.33
C TYR A 72 1.39 5.29 2.69
N ALA A 73 2.72 5.32 2.73
CA ALA A 73 3.49 5.74 3.90
C ALA A 73 3.23 7.23 4.22
N GLY A 74 3.18 8.08 3.19
CA GLY A 74 2.79 9.48 3.34
C GLY A 74 1.38 9.63 3.90
N ALA A 75 0.42 8.86 3.36
CA ALA A 75 -0.96 8.84 3.85
C ALA A 75 -1.05 8.38 5.31
N LEU A 76 -0.29 7.35 5.68
CA LEU A 76 -0.17 6.90 7.06
C LEU A 76 0.43 7.99 7.96
N GLY A 77 1.42 8.74 7.48
CA GLY A 77 2.02 9.85 8.22
C GLY A 77 1.04 10.96 8.59
N VAL A 78 0.06 11.25 7.72
CA VAL A 78 -0.92 12.34 7.94
C VAL A 78 -2.25 11.86 8.52
N LEU A 79 -2.69 10.65 8.20
CA LEU A 79 -3.96 10.07 8.70
C LEU A 79 -3.77 9.15 9.91
N GLY A 80 -2.54 8.73 10.22
CA GLY A 80 -2.25 7.75 11.27
C GLY A 80 -2.70 8.18 12.67
N GLY A 81 -2.78 9.48 12.93
CA GLY A 81 -3.36 10.02 14.17
C GLY A 81 -4.83 9.64 14.39
N PHE A 82 -5.54 9.26 13.33
CA PHE A 82 -6.93 8.80 13.38
C PHE A 82 -7.07 7.27 13.32
N ALA A 83 -5.97 6.50 13.29
CA ALA A 83 -6.03 5.04 13.11
C ALA A 83 -6.86 4.33 14.20
N GLY A 84 -6.92 4.89 15.41
CA GLY A 84 -7.75 4.39 16.52
C GLY A 84 -9.23 4.82 16.46
N ASP A 85 -9.59 5.75 15.56
CA ASP A 85 -10.94 6.26 15.36
C ASP A 85 -11.37 6.09 13.91
N GLN A 86 -11.85 4.89 13.61
CA GLN A 86 -12.27 4.47 12.28
C GLN A 86 -13.40 5.31 11.68
N LYS A 87 -14.25 5.94 12.50
CA LYS A 87 -15.29 6.84 12.01
C LYS A 87 -14.69 8.18 11.57
N ASN A 88 -13.70 8.66 12.33
CA ASN A 88 -13.06 9.93 12.04
C ASN A 88 -12.07 9.85 10.87
N ILE A 89 -11.33 8.74 10.72
CA ILE A 89 -10.40 8.57 9.59
C ILE A 89 -11.13 8.64 8.23
N SER A 90 -12.38 8.14 8.17
CA SER A 90 -13.23 8.21 6.96
C SER A 90 -13.67 9.62 6.57
N ARG A 91 -13.44 10.62 7.43
CA ARG A 91 -13.79 12.04 7.19
C ARG A 91 -12.61 12.87 6.71
N HIS A 92 -11.46 12.25 6.51
CA HIS A 92 -10.22 12.91 6.12
C HIS A 92 -9.66 12.30 4.83
N LEU A 93 -8.97 13.13 4.06
CA LEU A 93 -8.24 12.73 2.87
C LEU A 93 -6.77 13.11 3.04
N ALA A 94 -5.88 12.20 2.65
CA ALA A 94 -4.46 12.49 2.52
C ALA A 94 -4.17 13.02 1.12
N LEU A 95 -3.62 14.23 1.02
CA LEU A 95 -3.01 14.73 -0.20
C LEU A 95 -1.48 14.54 -0.11
N ILE A 96 -0.95 13.60 -0.87
CA ILE A 96 0.49 13.37 -0.95
C ILE A 96 0.99 14.07 -2.21
N ALA A 97 1.51 15.28 -2.02
CA ALA A 97 1.90 16.18 -3.10
C ALA A 97 3.38 16.02 -3.49
N GLY A 98 3.68 16.33 -4.75
CA GLY A 98 5.01 16.32 -5.35
C GLY A 98 4.92 16.72 -6.82
N THR A 99 5.78 16.13 -7.66
CA THR A 99 5.68 16.24 -9.13
C THR A 99 4.29 15.88 -9.65
N SER A 100 3.73 14.80 -9.09
CA SER A 100 2.32 14.38 -9.16
C SER A 100 1.72 14.37 -7.76
N SER A 101 0.39 14.25 -7.66
CA SER A 101 -0.28 14.12 -6.36
C SER A 101 -1.15 12.86 -6.29
N CYS A 102 -1.11 12.18 -5.14
CA CYS A 102 -2.07 11.13 -4.80
C CYS A 102 -3.06 11.66 -3.75
N VAL A 103 -4.35 11.33 -3.91
CA VAL A 103 -5.42 11.66 -2.96
C VAL A 103 -5.97 10.36 -2.42
N MET A 104 -5.80 10.12 -1.12
CA MET A 104 -6.17 8.84 -0.50
C MET A 104 -7.20 9.01 0.60
N ALA A 105 -8.16 8.09 0.62
CA ALA A 105 -9.17 7.94 1.65
C ALA A 105 -9.05 6.55 2.28
N MET A 106 -9.37 6.43 3.57
CA MET A 106 -9.48 5.13 4.24
C MET A 106 -10.85 4.98 4.90
N SER A 107 -11.48 3.81 4.78
CA SER A 107 -12.80 3.54 5.36
C SER A 107 -12.90 2.10 5.90
N PRO A 108 -13.72 1.83 6.93
CA PRO A 108 -14.02 0.47 7.38
C PRO A 108 -14.75 -0.37 6.33
N ASP A 109 -15.52 0.28 5.46
CA ASP A 109 -16.33 -0.36 4.43
C ASP A 109 -15.74 -0.12 3.03
N PRO A 110 -15.86 -1.09 2.10
CA PRO A 110 -15.42 -0.89 0.73
C PRO A 110 -16.34 0.11 0.01
N GLN A 111 -15.75 1.15 -0.59
CA GLN A 111 -16.48 2.22 -1.30
C GLN A 111 -15.96 2.36 -2.74
N PRO A 112 -16.38 1.51 -3.70
CA PRO A 112 -15.95 1.61 -5.08
C PRO A 112 -16.67 2.78 -5.79
N PHE A 113 -15.92 3.55 -6.59
CA PHE A 113 -16.50 4.59 -7.46
C PHE A 113 -15.64 4.83 -8.70
N ALA A 114 -16.26 5.39 -9.74
CA ALA A 114 -15.60 5.58 -11.03
C ALA A 114 -14.45 6.59 -10.94
N GLY A 115 -13.32 6.25 -11.59
CA GLY A 115 -12.16 7.15 -11.71
C GLY A 115 -11.18 7.09 -10.53
N VAL A 116 -11.36 6.16 -9.58
CA VAL A 116 -10.46 5.96 -8.44
C VAL A 116 -10.05 4.50 -8.33
N TRP A 117 -8.80 4.26 -7.94
CA TRP A 117 -8.26 2.94 -7.71
C TRP A 117 -8.66 2.39 -6.34
N GLY A 118 -8.79 1.06 -6.26
CA GLY A 118 -9.26 0.36 -5.07
C GLY A 118 -10.74 -0.03 -5.17
N PRO A 119 -11.40 -0.35 -4.04
CA PRO A 119 -10.88 -0.25 -2.67
C PRO A 119 -9.89 -1.39 -2.33
N TYR A 120 -8.75 -1.05 -1.73
CA TYR A 120 -7.67 -1.98 -1.36
C TYR A 120 -7.67 -2.26 0.16
N TYR A 121 -8.07 -3.47 0.55
CA TYR A 121 -8.10 -3.86 1.97
C TYR A 121 -6.69 -4.04 2.55
N GLY A 122 -6.45 -3.47 3.73
CA GLY A 122 -5.21 -3.64 4.49
C GLY A 122 -3.98 -3.03 3.83
N ALA A 123 -4.15 -2.15 2.85
CA ALA A 123 -3.05 -1.66 2.01
C ALA A 123 -2.11 -0.66 2.71
N ALA A 124 -2.59 0.02 3.75
CA ALA A 124 -1.80 0.95 4.57
C ALA A 124 -2.02 0.71 6.07
N LEU A 125 -3.29 0.70 6.50
CA LEU A 125 -3.70 0.33 7.86
C LEU A 125 -4.45 -1.01 7.84
N PRO A 126 -4.25 -1.89 8.84
CA PRO A 126 -5.06 -3.09 9.00
C PRO A 126 -6.54 -2.75 9.11
N THR A 127 -7.41 -3.68 8.70
CA THR A 127 -8.88 -3.62 8.79
C THR A 127 -9.58 -2.48 8.04
N LEU A 128 -8.84 -1.62 7.34
CA LEU A 128 -9.39 -0.54 6.53
C LEU A 128 -9.20 -0.78 5.03
N TRP A 129 -10.11 -0.23 4.25
CA TRP A 129 -10.05 -0.13 2.81
C TRP A 129 -9.46 1.19 2.39
N LEU A 130 -8.48 1.16 1.50
CA LEU A 130 -7.86 2.36 0.93
C LEU A 130 -8.39 2.59 -0.49
N SER A 131 -8.81 3.82 -0.77
CA SER A 131 -9.11 4.29 -2.13
C SER A 131 -8.08 5.33 -2.55
N GLU A 132 -7.59 5.26 -3.78
CA GLU A 132 -6.51 6.10 -4.30
C GLU A 132 -6.93 6.81 -5.59
N GLY A 133 -7.15 8.12 -5.50
CA GLY A 133 -7.20 9.01 -6.65
C GLY A 133 -5.83 9.62 -6.93
N GLY A 134 -5.66 10.22 -8.11
CA GLY A 134 -4.39 10.84 -8.47
C GLY A 134 -4.52 11.94 -9.52
N GLN A 135 -3.53 12.82 -9.51
CA GLN A 135 -3.30 13.84 -10.53
C GLN A 135 -1.86 13.67 -11.03
N SER A 136 -1.70 13.27 -12.29
CA SER A 136 -0.39 12.88 -12.84
C SER A 136 0.59 14.05 -12.99
N ALA A 137 0.11 15.29 -13.05
CA ALA A 137 0.94 16.49 -13.09
C ALA A 137 0.33 17.57 -12.20
N THR A 138 1.01 17.86 -11.08
CA THR A 138 0.64 18.93 -10.14
C THR A 138 1.79 19.88 -9.97
N GLY A 139 2.81 19.51 -9.19
CA GLY A 139 4.06 20.27 -9.10
C GLY A 139 4.72 20.40 -10.48
N ALA A 140 4.78 19.32 -11.26
CA ALA A 140 5.33 19.36 -12.62
C ALA A 140 4.60 20.34 -13.55
N LEU A 141 3.28 20.51 -13.38
CA LEU A 141 2.53 21.45 -14.19
C LEU A 141 2.85 22.90 -13.78
N LEU A 142 3.01 23.16 -12.47
CA LEU A 142 3.44 24.47 -11.98
C LEU A 142 4.84 24.81 -12.49
N ASP A 143 5.79 23.87 -12.38
CA ASP A 143 7.16 24.03 -12.88
C ASP A 143 7.22 24.25 -14.40
N HIS A 144 6.20 23.79 -15.14
CA HIS A 144 6.13 23.97 -16.58
C HIS A 144 5.60 25.36 -16.99
N ILE A 145 4.67 25.92 -16.22
CA ILE A 145 3.97 27.17 -16.59
C ILE A 145 4.59 28.43 -15.95
N ILE A 146 5.35 28.30 -14.86
CA ILE A 146 6.02 29.39 -14.13
C ILE A 146 7.50 29.39 -14.49
#